data_AF-A0A1I0N8Z4-F1
#
_entry.id   AF-A0A1I0N8Z4-F1
#
_cell.length_a   1.000
_cell.length_b   1.000
_cell.length_c   1.000
_cell.angle_alpha   90.00
_cell.angle_beta   90.00
_cell.angle_gamma   90.00
#
_symmetry.space_group_name_H-M   'P 1'
#
loop_
_entity.id
_entity.type
_entity.pdbx_description
1 polymer ?
#
loop_
_entity_poly.entity_id
_entity_poly.type
_entity_poly.pdbx_seq_one_letter_code
_entity_poly.pdbx_strand_id
1 'polypeptide(L)'
;MELVAAAPYLALAAALFTGGWVLYSAGSVEVLPLYDAEAATDPAALAVVLALSLTAFGVATLAFAAVQAAGRNSVVVVATYGVVVLCIAIATAWRTRAYE
;
A
#
# COMPACT_ATOMS: atom_id res chain seq x y z
N MET A 1 -3.60 -27.02 2.77
CA MET A 1 -4.76 -26.21 2.35
C MET A 1 -4.54 -24.75 2.71
N GLU A 2 -4.16 -24.44 3.95
CA GLU A 2 -3.85 -23.07 4.41
C GLU A 2 -2.81 -22.31 3.57
N LEU A 3 -1.73 -22.97 3.15
CA LEU A 3 -0.70 -22.34 2.29
C LEU A 3 -1.26 -21.96 0.90
N VAL A 4 -2.19 -22.77 0.37
CA VAL A 4 -2.85 -22.52 -0.92
C VAL A 4 -3.81 -21.34 -0.79
N ALA A 5 -4.49 -21.21 0.35
CA ALA A 5 -5.34 -20.05 0.65
C ALA A 5 -4.54 -18.75 0.86
N ALA A 6 -3.28 -18.84 1.31
CA ALA A 6 -2.38 -17.70 1.48
C ALA A 6 -1.72 -17.25 0.16
N ALA A 7 -1.53 -18.16 -0.80
CA ALA A 7 -0.89 -17.91 -2.09
C ALA A 7 -1.40 -16.66 -2.86
N PRO A 8 -2.72 -16.41 -3.00
CA PRO A 8 -3.19 -15.22 -3.71
C PRO A 8 -2.79 -13.92 -3.00
N TYR A 9 -2.75 -13.91 -1.67
CA TYR A 9 -2.34 -12.75 -0.89
C TYR A 9 -0.83 -12.51 -0.97
N LEU A 10 -0.02 -13.58 -1.02
CA LEU A 10 1.42 -13.46 -1.28
C LEU A 10 1.70 -12.89 -2.67
N ALA A 11 0.99 -13.38 -3.69
CA ALA A 11 1.11 -12.86 -5.05
C ALA A 11 0.69 -11.38 -5.14
N LEU A 12 -0.41 -11.02 -4.48
CA LEU A 12 -0.87 -9.63 -4.39
C LEU A 12 0.17 -8.75 -3.69
N ALA A 13 0.72 -9.18 -2.56
CA ALA A 13 1.76 -8.44 -1.85
C ALA A 13 2.99 -8.20 -2.75
N ALA A 14 3.44 -9.22 -3.48
CA ALA A 14 4.55 -9.09 -4.43
C ALA A 14 4.24 -8.10 -5.57
N ALA A 15 3.02 -8.12 -6.09
CA ALA A 15 2.58 -7.15 -7.12
C ALA A 15 2.55 -5.72 -6.56
N LEU A 16 2.05 -5.52 -5.34
CA LEU A 16 2.02 -4.22 -4.68
C LEU A 16 3.43 -3.67 -4.43
N PHE A 17 4.35 -4.50 -3.95
CA PHE A 17 5.75 -4.09 -3.77
C PHE A 17 6.43 -3.78 -5.11
N THR A 18 6.20 -4.58 -6.14
CA THR A 18 6.74 -4.32 -7.48
C THR A 18 6.21 -3.00 -8.04
N GLY A 19 4.90 -2.76 -7.95
CA GLY A 19 4.28 -1.50 -8.37
C GLY A 19 4.78 -0.30 -7.57
N GLY A 20 4.90 -0.45 -6.25
CA GLY A 20 5.47 0.58 -5.37
C GLY A 20 6.93 0.90 -5.70
N TRP A 21 7.74 -0.13 -5.98
CA TRP A 21 9.14 0.05 -6.37
C TRP A 21 9.27 0.81 -7.69
N VAL A 22 8.47 0.44 -8.70
CA VAL A 22 8.47 1.14 -10.00
C VAL A 22 8.10 2.61 -9.82
N LEU A 23 7.05 2.91 -9.07
CA LEU A 23 6.64 4.29 -8.79
C LEU A 23 7.69 5.06 -7.97
N TYR A 24 8.32 4.41 -7.00
CA TYR A 24 9.39 5.02 -6.21
C TYR A 24 10.61 5.34 -7.09
N SER A 25 11.00 4.43 -7.99
CA SER A 25 12.12 4.62 -8.91
C SER A 25 11.88 5.70 -9.97
N ALA A 26 10.61 5.98 -10.28
CA ALA A 26 10.20 7.06 -11.18
C ALA A 26 9.94 8.39 -10.45
N GLY A 27 9.84 8.36 -9.12
CA GLY A 27 9.56 9.53 -8.27
C GLY A 27 10.83 10.28 -7.85
N SER A 28 10.64 11.50 -7.35
CA SER A 28 11.70 12.32 -6.76
C SER A 28 11.35 12.64 -5.30
N VAL A 29 12.27 12.31 -4.39
CA VAL A 29 12.12 12.56 -2.94
C VAL A 29 12.48 14.01 -2.59
N GLU A 30 13.18 14.72 -3.49
CA GLU A 30 13.54 16.13 -3.32
C GLU A 30 12.32 17.07 -3.39
N VAL A 31 11.17 16.58 -3.91
CA VAL A 31 9.95 17.37 -4.16
C VAL A 31 8.78 16.94 -3.27
N LEU A 32 9.06 16.43 -2.06
CA LEU A 32 7.98 16.10 -1.11
C LEU A 32 7.31 17.41 -0.60
N PRO A 33 5.98 17.58 -0.77
CA PRO A 33 5.26 18.83 -0.48
C PRO A 33 5.11 19.15 1.03
N LEU A 34 5.91 18.52 1.89
CA LEU A 34 6.01 18.89 3.30
C LEU A 34 6.67 20.28 3.48
N TYR A 35 7.31 20.83 2.45
CA TYR A 35 8.05 22.10 2.52
C TYR A 35 7.77 23.10 1.40
N ASP A 36 7.00 22.75 0.36
CA ASP A 36 6.73 23.66 -0.77
C ASP A 36 5.32 23.46 -1.34
N ALA A 37 4.54 24.55 -1.42
CA ALA A 37 3.18 24.54 -1.95
C ALA A 37 3.14 24.41 -3.48
N GLU A 38 4.25 24.72 -4.19
CA GLU A 38 4.37 24.55 -5.64
C GLU A 38 4.56 23.07 -6.04
N ALA A 39 4.94 22.19 -5.10
CA ALA A 39 5.10 20.75 -5.33
C ALA A 39 3.76 20.00 -5.48
N ALA A 40 2.62 20.65 -5.20
CA ALA A 40 1.28 20.07 -5.36
C ALA A 40 1.00 19.62 -6.82
N THR A 41 1.65 20.23 -7.81
CA THR A 41 1.49 19.86 -9.23
C THR A 41 2.55 18.90 -9.77
N ASP A 42 3.53 18.46 -8.96
CA ASP A 42 4.61 17.60 -9.44
C ASP A 42 4.19 16.12 -9.51
N PRO A 43 4.11 15.51 -10.72
CA PRO A 43 3.82 14.08 -10.86
C PRO A 43 4.85 13.17 -10.16
N ALA A 44 6.10 13.63 -9.97
CA ALA A 44 7.13 12.86 -9.28
C ALA A 44 6.85 12.73 -7.77
N ALA A 45 6.30 13.78 -7.15
CA ALA A 45 5.90 13.78 -5.75
C ALA A 45 4.68 12.88 -5.50
N LEU A 46 3.71 12.91 -6.42
CA LEU A 46 2.55 12.00 -6.39
C LEU A 46 2.97 10.53 -6.51
N ALA A 47 3.94 10.23 -7.38
CA ALA A 47 4.47 8.88 -7.55
C ALA A 47 5.06 8.32 -6.24
N VAL A 48 5.79 9.13 -5.47
CA VAL A 48 6.34 8.72 -4.15
C VAL A 48 5.21 8.45 -3.14
N VAL A 49 4.17 9.28 -3.10
CA VAL A 49 3.01 9.06 -2.21
C VAL A 49 2.28 7.76 -2.54
N LEU A 50 2.07 7.49 -3.84
CA LEU A 50 1.47 6.24 -4.29
C LEU A 50 2.37 5.04 -3.99
N ALA A 51 3.68 5.17 -4.19
CA ALA A 51 4.64 4.12 -3.85
C ALA A 51 4.60 3.73 -2.37
N LEU A 52 4.58 4.73 -1.48
CA LEU A 52 4.46 4.50 -0.03
C LEU A 52 3.13 3.83 0.33
N SER A 53 2.04 4.25 -0.32
CA SER A 53 0.70 3.70 -0.09
C SER A 53 0.61 2.24 -0.53
N LEU A 54 1.15 1.91 -1.70
CA LEU A 54 1.27 0.53 -2.18
C LEU A 54 2.16 -0.32 -1.27
N THR A 55 3.24 0.25 -0.75
CA THR A 55 4.12 -0.43 0.21
C THR A 55 3.38 -0.75 1.52
N ALA A 56 2.63 0.20 2.08
CA ALA A 56 1.81 -0.02 3.27
C ALA A 56 0.76 -1.11 3.04
N PHE A 57 0.11 -1.10 1.87
CA PHE A 57 -0.85 -2.13 1.50
C PHE A 57 -0.16 -3.49 1.32
N GLY A 58 1.01 -3.54 0.68
CA GLY A 58 1.82 -4.74 0.52
C GLY A 58 2.18 -5.38 1.86
N VAL A 59 2.61 -4.56 2.84
CA VAL A 59 2.93 -5.03 4.20
C VAL A 59 1.70 -5.59 4.92
N ALA A 60 0.57 -4.89 4.87
CA ALA A 60 -0.68 -5.36 5.47
C ALA A 60 -1.14 -6.70 4.85
N THR A 61 -1.04 -6.82 3.53
CA THR A 61 -1.37 -8.03 2.77
C THR A 61 -0.43 -9.18 3.11
N LEU A 62 0.87 -8.92 3.22
CA LEU A 62 1.87 -9.91 3.59
C LEU A 62 1.65 -10.42 5.02
N ALA A 63 1.36 -9.52 5.97
CA ALA A 63 1.03 -9.89 7.34
C ALA A 63 -0.24 -10.77 7.39
N PHE A 64 -1.29 -10.40 6.64
CA PHE A 64 -2.50 -11.21 6.53
C PHE A 64 -2.21 -12.58 5.92
N ALA A 65 -1.40 -12.66 4.86
CA ALA A 65 -0.99 -13.91 4.25
C ALA A 65 -0.22 -14.82 5.22
N ALA A 66 0.65 -14.25 6.06
CA ALA A 66 1.38 -15.00 7.09
C ALA A 66 0.45 -15.56 8.17
N VAL A 67 -0.54 -14.78 8.61
CA VAL A 67 -1.57 -15.24 9.55
C VAL A 67 -2.42 -16.36 8.93
N GLN A 68 -2.76 -16.24 7.64
CA GLN A 68 -3.47 -17.27 6.89
C GLN A 68 -2.65 -18.56 6.75
N ALA A 69 -1.37 -18.45 6.43
CA ALA A 69 -0.47 -19.60 6.32
C ALA A 69 -0.30 -20.34 7.66
N ALA A 70 -0.42 -19.63 8.79
CA ALA A 70 -0.44 -20.21 10.13
C ALA A 70 -1.80 -20.85 10.53
N GLY A 71 -2.79 -20.85 9.64
CA GLY A 71 -4.12 -21.44 9.85
C GLY A 71 -5.01 -20.63 10.80
N ARG A 72 -4.71 -19.35 11.03
CA ARG A 72 -5.45 -18.49 11.97
C ARG A 72 -6.50 -17.63 11.26
N ASN A 73 -7.47 -18.28 10.61
CA ASN A 73 -8.41 -17.64 9.68
C ASN A 73 -9.74 -17.28 10.36
N SER A 74 -9.69 -16.49 11.45
CA SER A 74 -10.91 -16.02 12.11
C SER A 74 -11.56 -14.88 11.33
N VAL A 75 -12.89 -14.76 11.42
CA VAL A 75 -13.67 -13.62 10.91
C VAL A 75 -13.08 -12.29 11.40
N VAL A 76 -12.60 -12.24 12.64
CA VAL A 76 -11.97 -11.06 13.23
C VAL A 76 -10.70 -10.65 12.47
N VAL A 77 -9.89 -11.62 12.04
CA VAL A 77 -8.64 -11.38 11.29
C VAL A 77 -8.97 -10.81 9.91
N VAL A 78 -9.94 -11.40 9.21
CA VAL A 78 -10.38 -10.93 7.89
C VAL A 78 -10.98 -9.53 7.97
N ALA A 79 -11.84 -9.27 8.97
CA ALA A 79 -12.43 -7.95 9.20
C ALA A 79 -11.35 -6.90 9.52
N THR A 80 -10.37 -7.26 10.36
CA THR A 80 -9.25 -6.37 10.71
C THR A 80 -8.43 -6.02 9.47
N TYR A 81 -8.12 -7.01 8.64
CA TYR A 81 -7.42 -6.77 7.37
C TYR A 81 -8.21 -5.83 6.46
N GLY A 82 -9.52 -6.06 6.29
CA GLY A 82 -10.39 -5.18 5.51
C GLY A 82 -10.39 -3.73 6.02
N VAL A 83 -10.45 -3.53 7.35
CA VAL A 83 -10.38 -2.20 7.97
C VAL A 83 -9.03 -1.54 7.70
N VAL A 84 -7.92 -2.27 7.85
CA VAL A 84 -6.58 -1.73 7.60
C VAL A 84 -6.43 -1.28 6.14
N VAL A 85 -6.86 -2.11 5.19
CA VAL A 85 -6.82 -1.77 3.75
C VAL A 85 -7.69 -0.55 3.46
N LEU A 86 -8.89 -0.47 4.05
CA LEU A 86 -9.77 0.68 3.90
C LEU A 86 -9.13 1.97 4.46
N CYS A 87 -8.50 1.91 5.63
CA CYS A 87 -7.78 3.06 6.20
C CYS A 87 -6.63 3.52 5.29
N ILE A 88 -5.87 2.58 4.71
CA ILE A 88 -4.81 2.90 3.74
C ILE A 88 -5.42 3.59 2.52
N ALA A 89 -6.51 3.05 1.97
CA ALA A 89 -7.18 3.63 0.80
C ALA A 89 -7.70 5.05 1.06
N ILE A 90 -8.34 5.28 2.21
CA ILE A 90 -8.83 6.61 2.61
C ILE A 90 -7.66 7.59 2.80
N ALA A 91 -6.61 7.17 3.51
CA ALA A 91 -5.43 8.01 3.72
C ALA A 91 -4.73 8.36 2.40
N THR A 92 -4.66 7.40 1.47
CA THR A 92 -4.12 7.59 0.12
C THR A 92 -4.97 8.62 -0.63
N ALA A 93 -6.29 8.42 -0.70
CA ALA A 93 -7.20 9.33 -1.39
C ALA A 93 -7.14 10.75 -0.81
N TRP A 94 -7.02 10.87 0.50
CA TRP A 94 -6.92 12.16 1.17
C TRP A 94 -5.60 12.87 0.86
N ARG A 95 -4.49 12.13 0.77
CA ARG A 95 -3.20 12.69 0.35
C ARG A 95 -3.16 13.02 -1.13
N THR A 96 -3.76 12.21 -2.01
CA THR A 96 -3.75 12.46 -3.46
C THR A 96 -4.59 13.68 -3.84
N ARG A 97 -5.64 14.00 -3.07
CA ARG A 97 -6.41 15.25 -3.25
C ARG A 97 -5.59 16.53 -3.11
N ALA A 98 -4.45 16.49 -2.41
CA ALA A 98 -3.56 17.64 -2.33
C ALA A 98 -2.80 17.89 -3.65
N TYR A 99 -2.92 16.99 -4.63
CA TYR A 99 -2.31 17.06 -5.95
C TYR A 99 -3.33 17.26 -7.09
N GLU A 100 -4.61 17.48 -6.76
CA GLU A 100 -5.69 17.87 -7.69
C GLU A 100 -5.84 19.39 -7.73
#